data_AF-A0A418SUA9-F1
#
_entry.id   AF-A0A418SUA9-F1
#
_cell.length_a   1.000
_cell.length_b   1.000
_cell.length_c   1.000
_cell.angle_alpha   90.00
_cell.angle_beta   90.00
_cell.angle_gamma   90.00
#
_symmetry.space_group_name_H-M   'P 1'
#
loop_
_entity.id
_entity.type
_entity.pdbx_description
1 polymer ?
#
loop_
_entity_poly.entity_id
_entity_poly.type
_entity_poly.pdbx_seq_one_letter_code
_entity_poly.pdbx_strand_id
1 'polypeptide(L)'
;MRATFIVSCLLFLLAVAYWLGADQISVSRLAGGVGADGMPKLLAVALGVLSLAFATQTFFQMRAKKLAAPADPVKESDEPANWHQHARAMGLIVLGGFYILLLPHLGYMLSSMLMLGGVSFYAGLKPSLRMLAFAVIGGVVYYLIFTRILGIPLPSGFWPRLF
;
A
#
# COMPACT_ATOMS: atom_id res chain seq x y z
N MET A 1 -20.35 1.43 7.07
CA MET A 1 -20.22 2.88 7.38
C MET A 1 -19.79 3.16 8.83
N ARG A 2 -20.51 2.71 9.87
CA ARG A 2 -20.02 2.84 11.27
C ARG A 2 -18.72 2.05 11.51
N ALA A 3 -18.63 0.85 10.94
CA ALA A 3 -17.42 0.03 10.99
C ALA A 3 -16.19 0.75 10.42
N THR A 4 -16.28 1.39 9.25
CA THR A 4 -15.17 2.10 8.60
C THR A 4 -14.66 3.28 9.43
N PHE A 5 -15.56 4.03 10.08
CA PHE A 5 -15.18 5.13 10.97
C PHE A 5 -14.46 4.62 12.23
N ILE A 6 -14.97 3.53 12.83
CA ILE A 6 -14.32 2.87 13.97
C ILE A 6 -12.93 2.36 13.57
N VAL A 7 -12.81 1.70 12.41
CA VAL A 7 -11.53 1.21 11.88
C VAL A 7 -10.55 2.36 11.65
N SER A 8 -11.00 3.48 11.08
CA SER A 8 -10.15 4.66 10.88
C SER A 8 -9.64 5.21 12.22
N CYS A 9 -10.50 5.29 13.23
CA CYS A 9 -10.14 5.74 14.57
C CYS A 9 -9.13 4.78 15.23
N LEU A 10 -9.34 3.46 15.13
CA LEU A 10 -8.42 2.44 15.64
C LEU A 10 -7.05 2.52 14.94
N LEU A 11 -7.03 2.67 13.61
CA LEU A 11 -5.79 2.83 12.84
C LEU A 11 -5.04 4.11 13.25
N PHE A 12 -5.75 5.19 13.57
CA PHE A 12 -5.15 6.42 14.07
C PHE A 12 -4.53 6.23 15.46
N LEU A 13 -5.25 5.58 16.38
CA LEU A 13 -4.73 5.27 17.71
C LEU A 13 -3.49 4.38 17.62
N LEU A 14 -3.51 3.38 16.72
CA LEU A 14 -2.38 2.52 16.45
C LEU A 14 -1.18 3.30 15.89
N ALA A 15 -1.42 4.23 14.97
CA ALA A 15 -0.38 5.12 14.44
C ALA A 15 0.30 5.93 15.56
N VAL A 16 -0.49 6.55 16.44
CA VAL A 16 0.03 7.31 17.59
C VAL A 16 0.82 6.40 18.54
N ALA A 17 0.30 5.21 18.86
CA ALA A 17 0.98 4.26 19.71
C ALA A 17 2.34 3.81 19.13
N TYR A 18 2.41 3.54 17.82
CA TYR A 18 3.66 3.21 17.14
C TYR A 18 4.67 4.35 17.18
N TRP A 19 4.21 5.59 16.98
CA TRP A 19 5.09 6.76 17.06
C TRP A 19 5.68 6.92 18.46
N LEU A 20 4.83 6.86 19.50
CA LEU A 20 5.26 6.97 20.89
C LEU A 20 6.15 5.81 21.34
N GLY A 21 5.90 4.60 20.83
CA GLY A 21 6.77 3.44 21.07
C GLY A 21 8.12 3.58 20.37
N ALA A 22 8.13 4.16 19.16
CA ALA A 22 9.37 4.40 18.41
C ALA A 22 10.27 5.44 19.08
N ASP A 23 9.70 6.49 19.67
CA ASP A 23 10.45 7.53 20.39
C ASP A 23 11.15 6.98 21.65
N GLN A 24 10.72 5.83 22.16
CA GLN A 24 11.38 5.16 23.29
C GLN A 24 12.59 4.31 22.86
N ILE A 25 12.81 4.10 21.56
CA ILE A 25 13.92 3.30 21.05
C ILE A 25 15.21 4.13 21.15
N SER A 26 16.18 3.59 21.89
CA SER A 26 17.51 4.21 22.04
C SER A 26 18.24 4.21 20.70
N VAL A 27 18.46 5.39 20.12
CA VAL A 27 19.11 5.54 18.81
C VAL A 27 20.63 5.54 18.98
N SER A 28 21.32 4.57 18.37
CA SER A 28 22.78 4.53 18.38
C SER A 28 23.36 5.56 17.40
N ARG A 29 24.41 6.29 17.82
CA ARG A 29 25.14 7.24 16.95
C ARG A 29 25.95 6.55 15.84
N LEU A 30 26.04 5.22 15.86
CA LEU A 30 26.63 4.38 14.80
C LEU A 30 25.57 3.83 13.83
N ALA A 31 24.29 4.16 14.02
CA ALA A 31 23.23 3.72 13.11
C ALA A 31 23.43 4.33 11.72
N GLY A 32 23.18 3.55 10.67
CA GLY A 32 23.20 4.00 9.28
C GLY A 32 22.06 4.99 8.95
N GLY A 33 21.78 5.21 7.66
CA GLY A 33 20.85 6.25 7.19
C GLY A 33 19.41 6.18 7.75
N VAL A 34 18.97 5.03 8.27
CA VAL A 34 17.69 4.86 8.98
C VAL A 34 17.97 4.20 10.33
N GLY A 35 17.64 4.91 11.42
CA GLY A 35 17.77 4.42 12.79
C GLY A 35 16.77 3.32 13.12
N ALA A 36 16.97 2.66 14.27
CA ALA A 36 16.08 1.59 14.76
C ALA A 36 14.63 2.05 14.96
N ASP A 37 14.41 3.35 15.14
CA ASP A 37 13.09 4.01 15.26
C ASP A 37 12.46 4.37 13.90
N GLY A 38 13.24 4.35 12.81
CA GLY A 38 12.79 4.81 11.50
C GLY A 38 11.69 3.97 10.88
N MET A 39 11.79 2.64 10.94
CA MET A 39 10.74 1.73 10.43
C MET A 39 9.42 1.86 11.21
N PRO A 40 9.42 1.82 12.56
CA PRO A 40 8.23 2.08 13.36
C PRO A 40 7.57 3.44 13.06
N LYS A 41 8.35 4.52 12.93
CA LYS A 41 7.83 5.86 12.60
C LYS A 41 7.24 5.93 11.20
N LEU A 42 7.87 5.29 10.21
CA LEU A 42 7.35 5.22 8.85
C LEU A 42 5.98 4.52 8.83
N LEU A 43 5.85 3.41 9.57
CA LEU A 43 4.59 2.70 9.71
C LEU A 43 3.52 3.57 10.40
N ALA A 44 3.88 4.28 11.46
CA ALA A 44 2.99 5.23 12.13
C ALA A 44 2.46 6.31 11.15
N VAL A 45 3.33 6.91 10.35
CA VAL A 45 2.94 7.90 9.34
C VAL A 45 2.01 7.29 8.30
N ALA A 46 2.34 6.12 7.76
CA ALA A 46 1.51 5.45 6.76
C ALA A 46 0.10 5.13 7.28
N LEU A 47 0.01 4.60 8.51
CA LEU A 47 -1.27 4.33 9.18
C LEU A 47 -2.06 5.62 9.44
N GLY A 48 -1.40 6.69 9.87
CA GLY A 48 -2.02 8.00 10.07
C GLY A 48 -2.62 8.56 8.78
N VAL A 49 -1.87 8.51 7.68
CA VAL A 49 -2.34 8.96 6.36
C VAL A 49 -3.53 8.13 5.86
N LEU A 50 -3.45 6.80 5.96
CA LEU A 50 -4.54 5.90 5.57
C LEU A 50 -5.80 6.12 6.40
N SER A 51 -5.64 6.29 7.72
CA SER A 51 -6.74 6.63 8.62
C SER A 51 -7.43 7.93 8.19
N LEU A 52 -6.65 8.98 7.89
CA LEU A 52 -7.20 10.25 7.45
C LEU A 52 -7.92 10.12 6.10
N ALA A 53 -7.36 9.35 5.16
CA ALA A 53 -7.98 9.08 3.86
C ALA A 53 -9.33 8.35 4.03
N PHE A 54 -9.41 7.33 4.88
CA PHE A 54 -10.65 6.61 5.14
C PHE A 54 -11.67 7.46 5.92
N ALA A 55 -11.24 8.28 6.87
CA ALA A 55 -12.11 9.19 7.60
C ALA A 55 -12.72 10.24 6.66
N THR A 56 -11.90 10.86 5.80
CA THR A 56 -12.37 11.84 4.81
C THR A 56 -13.30 11.20 3.78
N GLN A 57 -12.92 10.04 3.22
CA GLN A 57 -13.78 9.28 2.31
C GLN A 57 -15.14 8.96 2.95
N THR A 58 -15.15 8.49 4.19
CA THR A 58 -16.39 8.18 4.94
C THR A 58 -17.22 9.44 5.17
N PHE A 59 -16.58 10.55 5.54
CA PHE A 59 -17.26 11.83 5.75
C PHE A 59 -17.92 12.38 4.47
N PHE A 60 -17.22 12.33 3.34
CA PHE A 60 -17.79 12.75 2.05
C PHE A 60 -18.93 11.83 1.59
N GLN A 61 -18.79 10.51 1.76
CA GLN A 61 -19.86 9.57 1.45
C GLN A 61 -21.09 9.76 2.34
N MET A 62 -20.90 10.06 3.64
CA MET A 62 -22.00 10.40 4.54
C MET A 62 -22.74 11.66 4.09
N ARG A 63 -22.01 12.70 3.65
CA ARG A 63 -22.63 13.92 3.11
C ARG A 63 -23.35 13.68 1.79
N ALA A 64 -22.77 12.93 0.87
CA ALA A 64 -23.39 12.58 -0.40
C ALA A 64 -24.67 11.74 -0.21
N LYS A 65 -24.65 10.77 0.71
CA LYS A 65 -25.82 9.93 1.03
C LYS A 65 -26.89 10.67 1.84
N LYS A 66 -26.56 11.78 2.51
CA LYS A 66 -27.53 12.64 3.22
C LYS A 66 -28.29 13.58 2.27
N LEU A 67 -27.77 13.83 1.05
CA LEU A 67 -28.44 14.61 0.01
C LEU A 67 -29.29 13.76 -0.96
N ALA A 68 -29.14 12.43 -0.96
CA ALA A 68 -29.93 11.52 -1.78
C ALA A 68 -30.92 10.73 -0.89
N ALA A 69 -32.20 10.69 -1.28
CA ALA A 69 -33.22 9.80 -0.69
C ALA A 69 -32.74 8.33 -0.70
N PRO A 70 -33.24 7.45 0.20
CA PRO A 70 -32.51 6.26 0.63
C PRO A 70 -32.31 5.29 -0.53
N ALA A 71 -31.09 5.24 -1.05
CA ALA A 71 -30.61 4.12 -1.82
C ALA A 71 -30.32 2.96 -0.85
N ASP A 72 -30.95 1.83 -1.14
CA ASP A 72 -30.86 0.56 -0.43
C ASP A 72 -29.44 0.29 0.11
N PRO A 73 -29.31 -0.29 1.31
CA PRO A 73 -28.01 -0.75 1.77
C PRO A 73 -27.49 -1.76 0.75
N VAL A 74 -26.35 -1.45 0.13
CA VAL A 74 -25.49 -2.47 -0.47
C VAL A 74 -25.19 -3.45 0.66
N LYS A 75 -25.88 -4.59 0.64
CA LYS A 75 -25.56 -5.73 1.49
C LYS A 75 -24.12 -6.09 1.16
N GLU A 76 -23.22 -5.93 2.12
CA GLU A 76 -22.06 -6.81 2.20
C GLU A 76 -22.67 -8.20 2.31
N SER A 77 -22.69 -8.91 1.18
CA SER A 77 -23.05 -10.31 1.16
C SER A 77 -21.94 -11.04 1.90
N ASP A 78 -22.23 -11.44 3.14
CA ASP A 78 -21.65 -12.64 3.75
C ASP A 78 -22.09 -13.83 2.89
N GLU A 79 -21.48 -13.95 1.70
CA GLU A 79 -21.60 -15.18 0.92
C GLU A 79 -20.67 -16.23 1.55
N PRO A 80 -21.09 -17.49 1.63
CA PRO A 80 -20.21 -18.58 2.04
C PRO A 80 -18.97 -18.55 1.15
N ALA A 81 -17.78 -18.72 1.75
CA ALA A 81 -16.49 -18.63 1.06
C ALA A 81 -16.52 -19.40 -0.27
N ASN A 82 -16.74 -18.65 -1.34
CA ASN A 82 -16.95 -19.22 -2.67
C ASN A 82 -15.58 -19.62 -3.22
N TRP A 83 -15.49 -20.77 -3.90
CA TRP A 83 -14.26 -21.23 -4.57
C TRP A 83 -13.60 -20.15 -5.44
N HIS A 84 -14.40 -19.25 -6.01
CA HIS A 84 -13.94 -18.05 -6.72
C HIS A 84 -13.08 -17.09 -5.88
N GLN A 85 -13.38 -16.93 -4.59
CA GLN A 85 -12.60 -16.09 -3.67
C GLN A 85 -11.24 -16.74 -3.37
N HIS A 86 -11.19 -18.06 -3.21
CA HIS A 86 -9.94 -18.81 -3.06
C HIS A 86 -9.10 -18.78 -4.33
N ALA A 87 -9.71 -18.97 -5.50
CA ALA A 87 -9.04 -18.79 -6.79
C ALA A 87 -8.50 -17.37 -6.95
N ARG A 88 -9.26 -16.36 -6.50
CA ARG A 88 -8.85 -14.97 -6.58
C ARG A 88 -7.66 -14.66 -5.66
N ALA A 89 -7.64 -15.21 -4.45
CA ALA A 89 -6.50 -15.13 -3.55
C ALA A 89 -5.26 -15.83 -4.14
N MET A 90 -5.45 -16.99 -4.78
CA MET A 90 -4.37 -17.72 -5.44
C MET A 90 -3.72 -16.91 -6.57
N GLY A 91 -4.50 -16.19 -7.37
CA GLY A 91 -3.93 -15.33 -8.41
C GLY A 91 -3.10 -14.17 -7.85
N LEU A 92 -3.42 -13.62 -6.67
CA LEU A 92 -2.55 -12.63 -6.01
C LEU A 92 -1.22 -13.25 -5.55
N ILE A 93 -1.26 -14.48 -5.04
CA ILE A 93 -0.04 -15.22 -4.65
C ILE A 93 0.83 -15.46 -5.87
N VAL A 94 0.25 -15.90 -6.99
CA VAL A 94 0.97 -16.12 -8.25
C VAL A 94 1.60 -14.82 -8.75
N LEU A 95 0.87 -13.70 -8.68
CA LEU A 95 1.39 -12.40 -9.08
C LEU A 95 2.58 -11.97 -8.20
N GLY A 96 2.49 -12.22 -6.89
CA GLY A 96 3.60 -12.03 -5.95
C GLY A 96 4.81 -12.93 -6.25
N GLY A 97 4.58 -14.20 -6.58
CA GLY A 97 5.63 -15.11 -7.04
C GLY A 97 6.33 -14.60 -8.30
N PHE A 98 5.56 -14.10 -9.26
CA PHE A 98 6.10 -13.50 -10.48
C PHE A 98 6.97 -12.27 -10.19
N TYR A 99 6.56 -11.41 -9.25
CA TYR A 99 7.39 -10.29 -8.79
C TYR A 99 8.75 -10.74 -8.25
N ILE A 100 8.78 -11.79 -7.41
CA ILE A 100 10.03 -12.33 -6.86
C ILE A 100 10.94 -12.87 -7.97
N LEU A 101 10.38 -13.55 -8.97
CA LEU A 101 11.14 -14.09 -10.10
C LEU A 101 11.70 -12.98 -11.01
N LEU A 102 10.96 -11.89 -11.20
CA LEU A 102 11.41 -10.76 -11.99
C LEU A 102 12.49 -9.93 -11.29
N LEU A 103 12.49 -9.90 -9.96
CA LEU A 103 13.34 -9.01 -9.16
C LEU A 103 14.84 -9.07 -9.52
N PRO A 104 15.49 -10.25 -9.66
CA PRO A 104 16.91 -10.34 -10.00
C PRO A 104 17.21 -9.88 -11.44
N HIS A 105 16.20 -9.95 -12.32
CA HIS A 105 16.35 -9.68 -13.73
C HIS A 105 16.07 -8.19 -14.01
N LEU A 106 14.85 -7.74 -13.75
CA LEU A 106 14.38 -6.40 -14.08
C LEU A 106 14.78 -5.35 -13.03
N GLY A 107 15.18 -5.78 -11.84
CA GLY A 107 15.41 -4.90 -10.70
C GLY A 107 14.12 -4.47 -10.01
N TYR A 108 14.26 -3.79 -8.87
CA TYR A 108 13.14 -3.40 -8.01
C TYR A 108 12.17 -2.42 -8.67
N MET A 109 12.70 -1.41 -9.39
CA MET A 109 11.89 -0.34 -9.97
C MET A 109 10.86 -0.88 -10.98
N LEU A 110 11.32 -1.61 -12.01
CA LEU A 110 10.42 -2.18 -13.01
C LEU A 110 9.54 -3.30 -12.47
N SER A 111 10.10 -4.18 -11.62
CA SER A 111 9.30 -5.25 -11.01
C SER A 111 8.14 -4.66 -10.19
N SER A 112 8.37 -3.55 -9.47
CA SER A 112 7.32 -2.87 -8.71
C SER A 112 6.28 -2.20 -9.60
N MET A 113 6.68 -1.59 -10.72
CA MET A 113 5.73 -1.05 -11.70
C MET A 113 4.83 -2.13 -12.28
N LEU A 114 5.43 -3.26 -12.71
CA LEU A 114 4.70 -4.41 -13.23
C LEU A 114 3.79 -5.03 -12.16
N MET A 115 4.23 -5.08 -10.91
CA MET A 115 3.42 -5.56 -9.79
C MET A 115 2.21 -4.66 -9.55
N LEU A 116 2.40 -3.33 -9.44
CA LEU A 116 1.30 -2.38 -9.25
C LEU A 116 0.30 -2.41 -10.40
N GLY A 117 0.80 -2.46 -11.64
CA GLY A 117 -0.03 -2.63 -12.84
C GLY A 117 -0.76 -3.98 -12.84
N GLY A 118 -0.06 -5.08 -12.58
CA GLY A 118 -0.62 -6.43 -12.55
C GLY A 118 -1.72 -6.58 -11.51
N VAL A 119 -1.50 -6.09 -10.29
CA VAL A 119 -2.53 -6.09 -9.22
C VAL A 119 -3.73 -5.24 -9.64
N SER A 120 -3.51 -4.05 -10.20
CA SER A 120 -4.60 -3.16 -10.64
C SER A 120 -5.45 -3.81 -11.73
N PHE A 121 -4.80 -4.45 -12.71
CA PHE A 121 -5.48 -5.18 -13.78
C PHE A 121 -6.25 -6.37 -13.22
N TYR A 122 -5.61 -7.15 -12.35
CA TYR A 122 -6.21 -8.31 -11.69
C TYR A 122 -7.39 -7.93 -10.77
N ALA A 123 -7.37 -6.73 -10.19
CA ALA A 123 -8.47 -6.17 -9.42
C ALA A 123 -9.68 -5.78 -10.31
N GLY A 124 -9.54 -5.81 -11.64
CA GLY A 124 -10.59 -5.50 -12.60
C GLY A 124 -10.53 -4.07 -13.15
N LEU A 125 -9.47 -3.30 -12.89
CA LEU A 125 -9.32 -2.00 -13.53
C LEU A 125 -9.03 -2.19 -15.02
N LYS A 126 -9.77 -1.46 -15.86
CA LYS A 126 -9.54 -1.47 -17.30
C LYS A 126 -8.17 -0.85 -17.61
N PRO A 127 -7.41 -1.44 -18.56
CA PRO A 127 -6.14 -0.88 -18.99
C PRO A 127 -6.38 0.51 -19.55
N SER A 128 -5.81 1.51 -18.89
CA SER A 128 -5.98 2.92 -19.20
C SER A 128 -4.69 3.67 -18.91
N LEU A 129 -4.51 4.83 -19.54
CA LEU A 129 -3.34 5.67 -19.30
C LEU A 129 -3.19 6.05 -17.81
N ARG A 130 -4.32 6.18 -17.09
CA ARG A 130 -4.34 6.44 -15.64
C ARG A 130 -3.75 5.28 -14.84
N MET A 131 -4.10 4.05 -15.20
CA MET A 131 -3.55 2.85 -14.57
C MET A 131 -2.05 2.72 -14.84
N LEU A 132 -1.62 2.98 -16.08
CA LEU A 132 -0.20 3.00 -16.42
C LEU A 132 0.55 4.09 -15.64
N ALA A 133 0.01 5.31 -15.60
CA ALA A 133 0.59 6.40 -14.84
C ALA A 133 0.67 6.08 -13.34
N PHE A 134 -0.36 5.47 -12.75
CA PHE A 134 -0.34 5.00 -11.37
C PHE A 134 0.78 3.97 -11.13
N ALA A 135 0.90 2.96 -11.98
CA ALA A 135 1.93 1.93 -11.87
C ALA A 135 3.35 2.51 -11.98
N VAL A 136 3.57 3.39 -12.96
CA VAL A 136 4.87 4.04 -13.20
C VAL A 136 5.21 4.99 -12.05
N ILE A 137 4.33 5.94 -11.74
CA ILE A 137 4.57 6.94 -10.69
C ILE A 137 4.73 6.23 -9.34
N GLY A 138 3.85 5.28 -9.01
CA GLY A 138 3.94 4.50 -7.78
C GLY A 138 5.27 3.72 -7.69
N GLY A 139 5.69 3.05 -8.77
CA GLY A 139 6.96 2.34 -8.82
C GLY A 139 8.18 3.26 -8.65
N VAL A 140 8.20 4.43 -9.31
CA VAL A 140 9.25 5.45 -9.14
C VAL A 140 9.29 5.95 -7.70
N VAL A 141 8.13 6.33 -7.15
CA VAL A 141 8.02 6.85 -5.79
C VAL A 141 8.53 5.82 -4.78
N TYR A 142 8.12 4.55 -4.90
CA TYR A 142 8.64 3.50 -4.03
C TYR A 142 10.15 3.34 -4.17
N TYR A 143 10.68 3.29 -5.39
CA TYR A 143 12.12 3.19 -5.60
C TYR A 143 12.89 4.36 -4.93
N LEU A 144 12.39 5.59 -5.06
CA LEU A 144 13.02 6.77 -4.46
C LEU A 144 12.92 6.76 -2.93
N ILE A 145 11.80 6.29 -2.36
CA ILE A 145 11.68 6.12 -0.90
C ILE A 145 12.81 5.22 -0.40
N PHE A 146 12.99 4.06 -1.01
CA PHE A 146 14.01 3.11 -0.55
C PHE A 146 15.43 3.60 -0.80
N THR A 147 15.72 4.17 -1.97
CA THR A 147 17.10 4.55 -2.34
C THR A 147 17.53 5.90 -1.78
N ARG A 148 16.64 6.90 -1.76
CA ARG A 148 16.98 8.28 -1.35
C ARG A 148 16.62 8.59 0.08
N ILE A 149 15.46 8.12 0.54
CA ILE A 149 15.00 8.40 1.91
C ILE A 149 15.60 7.37 2.87
N LEU A 150 15.53 6.09 2.52
CA LEU A 150 15.98 5.02 3.41
C LEU A 150 17.45 4.61 3.18
N GLY A 151 18.06 5.01 2.06
CA GLY A 151 19.44 4.65 1.73
C GLY A 151 19.68 3.14 1.57
N ILE A 152 18.63 2.36 1.27
CA ILE A 152 18.69 0.91 1.15
C ILE A 152 19.09 0.55 -0.30
N PRO A 153 20.18 -0.21 -0.51
CA PRO A 153 20.55 -0.69 -1.83
C PRO A 153 19.52 -1.72 -2.29
N LEU A 154 18.84 -1.41 -3.39
CA LEU A 154 17.85 -2.30 -4.00
C LEU A 154 18.44 -3.00 -5.23
N PRO A 155 17.93 -4.19 -5.59
CA PRO A 155 18.33 -4.86 -6.81
C PRO A 155 18.09 -3.96 -8.02
N SER A 156 19.16 -3.63 -8.73
CA SER A 156 19.13 -2.83 -9.95
C SER A 156 18.87 -3.69 -11.19
N GLY A 157 18.88 -5.02 -11.05
CA GLY A 157 18.67 -5.95 -12.17
C GLY A 157 19.84 -5.91 -13.16
N PHE A 158 19.54 -6.06 -14.45
CA PHE A 158 20.55 -5.99 -15.52
C PHE A 158 21.01 -4.57 -15.87
N TRP A 159 20.34 -3.51 -15.36
CA TRP A 159 20.60 -2.12 -15.75
C TRP A 159 22.05 -1.66 -15.62
N PRO A 160 22.78 -1.97 -14.53
CA PRO A 160 24.18 -1.57 -14.40
C PRO A 160 25.14 -2.32 -15.33
N ARG A 161 24.68 -3.36 -16.04
CA ARG A 161 25.48 -4.09 -17.03
C ARG A 161 25.35 -3.51 -18.44
N LEU A 162 24.39 -2.60 -18.66
CA LEU A 162 24.12 -2.00 -19.96
C LEU A 162 24.85 -0.65 -20.17
N PHE A 163 25.42 -0.06 -19.12
CA PHE A 163 26.11 1.23 -19.14
C PHE A 163 27.41 1.17 -18.34
#